data_AF-A0A0T5XCU3-F1
#
_entry.id   AF-A0A0T5XCU3-F1
#
_cell.length_a   1.000
_cell.length_b   1.000
_cell.length_c   1.000
_cell.angle_alpha   90.00
_cell.angle_beta   90.00
_cell.angle_gamma   90.00
#
_symmetry.space_group_name_H-M   'P 1'
#
loop_
_entity.id
_entity.type
_entity.pdbx_description
1 polymer ?
#
loop_
_entity_poly.entity_id
_entity_poly.type
_entity_poly.pdbx_seq_one_letter_code
_entity_poly.pdbx_strand_id
1 'polypeptide(L)'
;MEAACNDIGLKFHFETAPDPVSDVGVAGAQQFILEKVPAWLEKYGPNTAFFCTNDAHTEPLLRQIVAHGGYFVEADLPSPLMGYPGALGIDLSAEKGDFQAIVKKIEEAIIQKGASGRLGTWAYSYGYTNSAGLVELARRVIDGEAQLDLESLTAAFKKYTPGARWNGSYYIDINTGIENRRHVLLYQDTYVFGKGFLGLTNVQVPDKYLNIR
;
A
#
# COMPACT_ATOMS: atom_id res chain seq x y z
N MET A 1 -0.34 -4.33 13.68
CA MET A 1 0.49 -3.12 13.57
C MET A 1 1.09 -2.73 14.92
N GLU A 2 0.27 -2.48 15.95
CA GLU A 2 0.74 -2.05 17.28
C GLU A 2 1.84 -2.94 17.89
N ALA A 3 1.66 -4.27 17.91
CA ALA A 3 2.68 -5.20 18.43
C ALA A 3 4.04 -5.03 17.72
N ALA A 4 4.02 -4.93 16.39
CA ALA A 4 5.24 -4.73 15.62
C ALA A 4 5.89 -3.38 15.89
N CYS A 5 5.11 -2.30 16.05
CA CYS A 5 5.63 -0.99 16.46
C CYS A 5 6.35 -1.08 17.81
N ASN A 6 5.74 -1.73 18.81
CA ASN A 6 6.33 -1.90 20.13
C ASN A 6 7.67 -2.66 20.07
N ASP A 7 7.73 -3.72 19.26
CA ASP A 7 8.93 -4.55 19.11
C ASP A 7 10.12 -3.81 18.50
N ILE A 8 9.86 -2.83 17.62
CA ILE A 8 10.90 -2.02 16.97
C ILE A 8 11.07 -0.64 17.62
N GLY A 9 10.42 -0.39 18.76
CA GLY A 9 10.51 0.87 19.51
C GLY A 9 9.81 2.06 18.85
N LEU A 10 8.88 1.83 17.92
CA LEU A 10 8.00 2.86 17.37
C LEU A 10 6.79 3.06 18.29
N LYS A 11 6.44 4.32 18.56
CA LYS A 11 5.20 4.65 19.26
C LYS A 11 4.01 4.41 18.33
N PHE A 12 3.03 3.65 18.81
CA PHE A 12 1.75 3.47 18.12
C PHE A 12 0.71 4.43 18.69
N HIS A 13 0.00 5.13 17.80
CA HIS A 13 -1.08 6.04 18.14
C HIS A 13 -2.31 5.69 17.31
N PHE A 14 -3.45 5.51 17.98
CA PHE A 14 -4.73 5.26 17.33
C PHE A 14 -5.57 6.54 17.39
N GLU A 15 -6.02 7.00 16.23
CA GLU A 15 -6.87 8.18 16.08
C GLU A 15 -8.11 7.79 15.28
N THR A 16 -9.27 8.32 15.66
CA THR A 16 -10.53 8.06 14.96
C THR A 16 -10.80 9.16 13.94
N ALA A 17 -11.19 8.77 12.73
CA ALA A 17 -11.65 9.69 11.67
C ALA A 17 -13.12 9.40 11.31
N PRO A 18 -13.87 10.39 10.80
CA PRO A 18 -15.25 10.19 10.37
C PRO A 18 -15.37 9.17 9.24
N ASP A 19 -16.43 8.38 9.26
CA ASP A 19 -16.77 7.45 8.18
C ASP A 19 -17.37 8.25 6.99
N PRO A 20 -16.81 8.17 5.77
CA PRO A 20 -17.33 8.89 4.61
C PRO A 20 -18.72 8.43 4.16
N VAL A 21 -19.22 7.26 4.61
CA VAL A 21 -20.59 6.82 4.31
C VAL A 21 -21.61 7.28 5.35
N SER A 22 -21.17 7.95 6.42
CA SER A 22 -22.04 8.60 7.40
C SER A 22 -22.54 9.97 6.89
N ASP A 23 -23.35 10.65 7.71
CA ASP A 23 -23.95 11.95 7.38
C ASP A 23 -22.93 13.07 7.06
N VAL A 24 -21.67 12.91 7.49
CA VAL A 24 -20.58 13.85 7.16
C VAL A 24 -20.15 13.77 5.69
N GLY A 25 -20.39 12.63 5.03
CA GLY A 25 -20.01 12.33 3.67
C GLY A 25 -18.49 12.33 3.41
N VAL A 26 -18.12 12.05 2.16
CA VAL A 26 -16.73 12.08 1.68
C VAL A 26 -16.07 13.43 1.94
N ALA A 27 -16.77 14.54 1.69
CA ALA A 27 -16.22 15.88 1.86
C ALA A 27 -15.86 16.18 3.33
N GLY A 28 -16.74 15.83 4.28
CA GLY A 28 -16.46 16.02 5.70
C GLY A 28 -15.32 15.14 6.21
N ALA A 29 -15.29 13.88 5.77
CA ALA A 29 -14.21 12.95 6.08
C ALA A 29 -12.85 13.44 5.54
N GLN A 30 -12.81 13.96 4.31
CA GLN A 30 -11.60 14.53 3.72
C GLN A 30 -11.15 15.80 4.44
N GLN A 31 -12.07 16.71 4.75
CA GLN A 31 -11.77 17.95 5.47
C GLN A 31 -11.17 17.66 6.85
N PHE A 32 -11.70 16.65 7.55
CA PHE A 32 -11.14 16.22 8.84
C PHE A 32 -9.67 15.83 8.73
N ILE A 33 -9.28 15.04 7.72
CA ILE A 33 -7.88 14.66 7.51
C ILE A 33 -7.01 15.86 7.16
N LEU A 34 -7.50 16.80 6.34
CA LEU A 34 -6.78 18.02 6.01
C LEU A 34 -6.44 18.84 7.26
N GLU A 35 -7.36 18.92 8.23
CA GLU A 35 -7.17 19.65 9.48
C GLU A 35 -6.31 18.90 10.49
N LYS A 36 -6.48 17.58 10.58
CA LYS A 36 -5.87 16.78 11.66
C LYS A 36 -4.43 16.39 11.41
N VAL A 37 -4.01 16.17 10.17
CA VAL A 37 -2.63 15.75 9.89
C VAL A 37 -1.60 16.79 10.39
N PRO A 38 -1.75 18.11 10.12
CA PRO A 38 -0.86 19.11 10.71
C PRO A 38 -0.85 19.10 12.25
N ALA A 39 -2.02 19.00 12.88
CA ALA A 39 -2.15 18.95 14.33
C ALA A 39 -1.50 17.68 14.93
N TRP A 40 -1.58 16.55 14.23
CA TRP A 40 -0.93 15.31 14.64
C TRP A 40 0.58 15.35 14.43
N LEU A 41 1.07 15.99 13.38
CA LEU A 41 2.51 16.25 13.19
C LEU A 41 3.07 17.13 14.31
N GLU A 42 2.32 18.13 14.77
CA GLU A 42 2.70 18.94 15.94
C GLU A 42 2.69 18.12 17.24
N LYS A 43 1.65 17.30 17.45
CA LYS A 43 1.48 16.47 18.66
C LYS A 43 2.49 15.34 18.77
N TYR A 44 2.76 14.61 17.68
CA TYR A 44 3.54 13.37 17.66
C TYR A 44 4.95 13.56 17.09
N GLY A 45 5.18 14.66 16.37
CA GLY A 45 6.45 15.03 15.78
C GLY A 45 6.52 14.85 14.25
N PRO A 46 7.50 15.48 13.60
CA PRO A 46 7.62 15.53 12.14
C PRO A 46 7.96 14.17 11.50
N ASN A 47 8.43 13.20 12.28
CA ASN A 47 8.75 11.84 11.83
C ASN A 47 7.63 10.84 12.11
N THR A 48 6.39 11.27 11.97
CA THR A 48 5.21 10.40 12.13
C THR A 48 4.87 9.72 10.82
N ALA A 49 4.64 8.40 10.86
CA ALA A 49 4.09 7.64 9.74
C ALA A 49 2.57 7.50 9.91
N PHE A 50 1.83 7.75 8.84
CA PHE A 50 0.38 7.69 8.83
C PHE A 50 -0.12 6.51 7.99
N PHE A 51 -1.23 5.94 8.43
CA PHE A 51 -1.98 4.91 7.73
C PHE A 51 -3.47 5.19 7.90
N CYS A 52 -4.23 5.13 6.80
CA CYS A 52 -5.68 5.27 6.82
C CYS A 52 -6.33 3.94 6.45
N THR A 53 -7.48 3.66 7.05
CA THR A 53 -8.27 2.43 6.81
C THR A 53 -9.40 2.64 5.80
N ASN A 54 -9.26 3.64 4.92
CA ASN A 54 -10.28 4.03 3.97
C ASN A 54 -9.69 4.94 2.87
N ASP A 55 -9.97 4.57 1.61
CA ASP A 55 -9.56 5.26 0.39
C ASP A 55 -9.87 6.76 0.38
N ALA A 56 -11.02 7.19 0.92
CA ALA A 56 -11.43 8.60 0.89
C ALA A 56 -10.43 9.52 1.61
N HIS A 57 -9.69 9.00 2.60
CA HIS A 57 -8.71 9.73 3.38
C HIS A 57 -7.33 9.81 2.73
N THR A 58 -7.04 8.99 1.72
CA THR A 58 -5.69 8.84 1.15
C THR A 58 -5.23 10.12 0.46
N GLU A 59 -6.04 10.71 -0.42
CA GLU A 59 -5.68 11.96 -1.09
C GLU A 59 -5.40 13.13 -0.13
N PRO A 60 -6.30 13.48 0.82
CA PRO A 60 -6.02 14.59 1.74
C PRO A 60 -4.82 14.29 2.63
N LEU A 61 -4.59 13.04 3.05
CA LEU A 61 -3.41 12.66 3.81
C LEU A 61 -2.12 12.90 3.01
N LEU A 62 -2.06 12.41 1.78
CA LEU A 62 -0.91 12.62 0.88
C LEU A 62 -0.64 14.11 0.66
N ARG A 63 -1.69 14.90 0.45
CA ARG A 63 -1.59 16.37 0.28
C ARG A 63 -0.95 17.03 1.52
N GLN A 64 -1.40 16.65 2.72
CA GLN A 64 -0.85 17.18 3.96
C GLN A 64 0.59 16.74 4.20
N ILE A 65 0.94 15.49 3.88
CA ILE A 65 2.32 15.00 4.04
C ILE A 65 3.28 15.72 3.09
N VAL A 66 2.87 15.91 1.84
CA VAL A 66 3.64 16.68 0.86
C VAL A 66 3.90 18.10 1.37
N ALA A 67 2.88 18.76 1.95
CA ALA A 67 2.97 20.13 2.44
C ALA A 67 3.73 20.29 3.77
N HIS A 68 3.56 19.36 4.72
CA HIS A 68 3.94 19.60 6.12
C HIS A 68 4.98 18.63 6.69
N GLY A 69 5.30 17.51 6.03
CA GLY A 69 6.19 16.50 6.62
C GLY A 69 5.47 15.19 6.95
N GLY A 70 6.17 14.27 7.63
CA GLY A 70 5.65 12.93 7.92
C GLY A 70 5.88 11.92 6.79
N TYR A 71 5.36 10.72 7.00
CA TYR A 71 5.55 9.57 6.12
C TYR A 71 4.21 8.91 5.79
N PHE A 72 4.09 8.45 4.55
CA PHE A 72 3.03 7.57 4.09
C PHE A 72 3.72 6.35 3.48
N VAL A 73 3.56 5.18 4.09
CA VAL A 73 4.28 3.97 3.64
C VAL A 73 3.52 3.28 2.52
N GLU A 74 2.22 3.07 2.72
CA GLU A 74 1.33 2.41 1.76
C GLU A 74 -0.14 2.70 2.09
N ALA A 75 -1.00 2.57 1.07
CA ALA A 75 -2.45 2.59 1.24
C ALA A 75 -2.96 1.21 1.69
N ASP A 76 -4.16 1.17 2.24
CA ASP A 76 -4.92 -0.07 2.45
C ASP A 76 -5.22 -0.81 1.13
N LEU A 77 -5.44 -0.06 0.04
CA LEU A 77 -5.47 -0.57 -1.32
C LEU A 77 -4.31 0.01 -2.17
N PRO A 78 -3.10 -0.60 -2.13
CA PRO A 78 -1.92 -0.04 -2.76
C PRO A 78 -2.05 0.14 -4.28
N SER A 79 -1.85 1.37 -4.73
CA SER A 79 -1.81 1.74 -6.14
C SER A 79 -1.16 3.12 -6.30
N PRO A 80 -0.34 3.36 -7.34
CA PRO A 80 0.15 4.70 -7.61
C PRO A 80 -0.97 5.64 -8.11
N LEU A 81 -2.12 5.08 -8.49
CA LEU A 81 -3.31 5.85 -8.84
C LEU A 81 -4.13 6.26 -7.62
N MET A 82 -3.82 5.73 -6.43
CA MET A 82 -4.61 6.02 -5.23
C MET A 82 -4.17 7.32 -4.57
N GLY A 83 -4.98 8.37 -4.70
CA GLY A 83 -4.78 9.68 -4.09
C GLY A 83 -3.64 10.53 -4.67
N TYR A 84 -2.56 9.92 -5.18
CA TYR A 84 -1.40 10.64 -5.70
C TYR A 84 -1.72 11.68 -6.79
N PRO A 85 -2.54 11.38 -7.82
CA PRO A 85 -2.82 12.36 -8.87
C PRO A 85 -3.47 13.65 -8.34
N GLY A 86 -4.50 13.50 -7.48
CA GLY A 86 -5.21 14.63 -6.87
C GLY A 86 -4.41 15.33 -5.77
N ALA A 87 -3.59 14.61 -5.01
CA ALA A 87 -2.71 15.19 -4.00
C ALA A 87 -1.60 16.05 -4.62
N LEU A 88 -1.08 15.63 -5.78
CA LEU A 88 0.02 16.31 -6.48
C LEU A 88 -0.47 17.32 -7.52
N GLY A 89 -1.73 17.24 -7.94
CA GLY A 89 -2.32 18.09 -8.98
C GLY A 89 -1.81 17.74 -10.38
N ILE A 90 -1.64 16.44 -10.67
CA ILE A 90 -1.10 15.94 -11.94
C ILE A 90 -2.15 15.14 -12.72
N ASP A 91 -2.09 15.21 -14.04
CA ASP A 91 -2.87 14.37 -14.95
C ASP A 91 -2.01 13.19 -15.42
N LEU A 92 -2.56 11.97 -15.36
CA LEU A 92 -1.89 10.73 -15.78
C LEU A 92 -2.51 10.10 -17.04
N SER A 93 -3.38 10.84 -17.74
CA SER A 93 -4.13 10.31 -18.88
C SER A 93 -3.24 9.78 -20.01
N ALA A 94 -2.08 10.41 -20.24
CA ALA A 94 -1.12 10.01 -21.27
C ALA A 94 -0.36 8.72 -20.93
N GLU A 95 -0.22 8.40 -19.64
CA GLU A 95 0.49 7.23 -19.13
C GLU A 95 -0.46 6.05 -18.81
N LYS A 96 -1.71 6.13 -19.25
CA LYS A 96 -2.76 5.15 -18.93
C LYS A 96 -2.33 3.72 -19.27
N GLY A 97 -2.24 2.87 -18.24
CA GLY A 97 -1.85 1.46 -18.36
C GLY A 97 -0.34 1.21 -18.34
N ASP A 98 0.48 2.25 -18.46
CA ASP A 98 1.93 2.19 -18.28
C ASP A 98 2.28 2.57 -16.83
N PHE A 99 2.29 1.58 -15.95
CA PHE A 99 2.60 1.78 -14.53
C PHE A 99 4.03 2.30 -14.30
N GLN A 100 4.98 1.98 -15.17
CA GLN A 100 6.35 2.50 -15.02
C GLN A 100 6.41 4.00 -15.33
N ALA A 101 5.72 4.44 -16.40
CA ALA A 101 5.58 5.86 -16.70
C ALA A 101 4.79 6.61 -15.63
N ILE A 102 3.70 6.01 -15.10
CA ILE A 102 2.91 6.56 -13.99
C ILE A 102 3.80 6.79 -12.75
N VAL A 103 4.52 5.75 -12.30
CA VAL A 103 5.38 5.83 -11.11
C VAL A 103 6.46 6.90 -11.30
N LYS A 104 7.11 6.94 -12.47
CA LYS A 104 8.13 7.94 -12.78
C LYS A 104 7.59 9.36 -12.71
N LYS A 105 6.43 9.63 -13.31
CA LYS A 105 5.80 10.97 -13.31
C LYS A 105 5.38 11.42 -11.92
N ILE A 106 4.86 10.50 -11.09
CA ILE A 106 4.56 10.76 -9.69
C ILE A 106 5.85 11.06 -8.91
N GLU A 107 6.91 10.27 -9.11
CA GLU A 107 8.20 10.47 -8.46
C GLU A 107 8.80 11.85 -8.76
N GLU A 108 8.78 12.26 -10.02
CA GLU A 108 9.24 13.59 -10.45
C GLU A 108 8.46 14.71 -9.74
N ALA A 109 7.13 14.60 -9.69
CA ALA A 109 6.28 15.57 -8.99
C ALA A 109 6.55 15.61 -7.48
N ILE A 110 6.80 14.46 -6.85
CA ILE A 110 7.16 14.35 -5.43
C ILE A 110 8.52 14.98 -5.15
N ILE A 111 9.51 14.74 -6.01
CA ILE A 111 10.86 15.34 -5.90
C ILE A 111 10.77 16.85 -6.03
N GLN A 112 10.04 17.37 -7.02
CA GLN A 112 9.86 18.82 -7.22
C GLN A 112 9.20 19.51 -6.02
N LYS A 113 8.30 18.81 -5.32
CA LYS A 113 7.67 19.31 -4.09
C LYS A 113 8.48 19.05 -2.81
N GLY A 114 9.71 18.53 -2.91
CA GLY A 114 10.57 18.28 -1.75
C GLY A 114 10.07 17.13 -0.84
N ALA A 115 9.29 16.20 -1.38
CA ALA A 115 8.71 15.07 -0.65
C ALA A 115 9.37 13.72 -0.90
N SER A 116 10.53 13.72 -1.57
CA SER A 116 11.36 12.54 -1.80
C SER A 116 11.64 11.75 -0.51
N GLY A 117 11.53 10.43 -0.57
CA GLY A 117 11.85 9.49 0.49
C GLY A 117 10.79 9.30 1.57
N ARG A 118 9.62 9.95 1.43
CA ARG A 118 8.55 10.00 2.45
C ARG A 118 7.26 9.27 2.06
N LEU A 119 7.05 9.03 0.77
CA LEU A 119 5.79 8.56 0.20
C LEU A 119 6.02 7.22 -0.49
N GLY A 120 5.24 6.21 -0.12
CA GLY A 120 5.33 4.86 -0.66
C GLY A 120 4.04 4.36 -1.28
N THR A 121 4.17 3.33 -2.10
CA THR A 121 3.09 2.69 -2.84
C THR A 121 3.50 1.30 -3.28
N TRP A 122 2.58 0.56 -3.89
CA TRP A 122 2.96 -0.53 -4.79
C TRP A 122 3.13 0.06 -6.18
N ALA A 123 4.22 -0.27 -6.87
CA ALA A 123 4.53 0.30 -8.18
C ALA A 123 3.46 -0.05 -9.25
N TYR A 124 2.74 -1.15 -9.02
CA TYR A 124 1.63 -1.61 -9.84
C TYR A 124 0.36 -1.67 -9.00
N SER A 125 -0.75 -1.15 -9.54
CA SER A 125 -2.06 -1.16 -8.87
C SER A 125 -2.48 -2.57 -8.50
N TYR A 126 -2.83 -2.79 -7.22
CA TYR A 126 -3.30 -4.09 -6.77
C TYR A 126 -4.49 -4.62 -7.60
N GLY A 127 -5.48 -3.78 -7.88
CA GLY A 127 -6.66 -4.18 -8.66
C GLY A 127 -6.31 -4.67 -10.08
N TYR A 128 -5.37 -3.98 -10.74
CA TYR A 128 -4.84 -4.41 -12.04
C TYR A 128 -4.07 -5.73 -11.93
N THR A 129 -3.10 -5.80 -11.01
CA THR A 129 -2.23 -6.97 -10.88
C THR A 129 -2.99 -8.21 -10.43
N ASN A 130 -3.96 -8.05 -9.55
CA ASN A 130 -4.80 -9.14 -9.07
C ASN A 130 -5.64 -9.72 -10.22
N SER A 131 -6.26 -8.85 -11.03
CA SER A 131 -7.06 -9.31 -12.17
C SER A 131 -6.20 -10.01 -13.22
N ALA A 132 -5.10 -9.39 -13.64
CA ALA A 132 -4.22 -9.95 -14.66
C ALA A 132 -3.50 -11.22 -14.19
N GLY A 133 -2.98 -11.21 -12.96
CA GLY A 133 -2.24 -12.33 -12.37
C GLY A 133 -3.12 -13.56 -12.15
N LEU A 134 -4.35 -13.39 -11.66
CA LEU A 134 -5.26 -14.53 -11.46
C LEU A 134 -5.73 -15.14 -12.78
N VAL A 135 -6.00 -14.32 -13.81
CA VAL A 135 -6.34 -14.83 -15.14
C VAL A 135 -5.17 -15.61 -15.75
N GLU A 136 -3.94 -15.10 -15.61
CA GLU A 136 -2.76 -15.82 -16.07
C GLU A 136 -2.53 -17.14 -15.32
N LEU A 137 -2.72 -17.16 -14.00
CA LEU A 137 -2.64 -18.40 -13.24
C LEU A 137 -3.69 -19.42 -13.75
N ALA A 138 -4.93 -18.99 -13.92
CA ALA A 138 -6.00 -19.85 -14.43
C ALA A 138 -5.65 -20.42 -15.81
N ARG A 139 -5.19 -19.58 -16.75
CA ARG A 139 -4.74 -20.01 -18.07
C ARG A 139 -3.64 -21.07 -17.96
N ARG A 140 -2.58 -20.81 -17.18
CA ARG A 140 -1.46 -21.74 -17.01
C ARG A 140 -1.89 -23.08 -16.41
N VAL A 141 -2.84 -23.09 -15.48
CA VAL A 141 -3.37 -24.34 -14.91
C VAL A 141 -4.19 -25.12 -15.96
N ILE A 142 -5.04 -24.44 -16.74
CA ILE A 142 -5.83 -25.06 -17.80
C ILE A 142 -4.94 -25.68 -18.88
N ASP A 143 -3.86 -24.99 -19.24
CA ASP A 143 -2.89 -25.44 -20.24
C ASP A 143 -1.90 -26.50 -19.70
N GLY A 144 -1.98 -26.85 -18.39
CA GLY A 144 -1.09 -27.82 -17.75
C GLY A 144 0.32 -27.30 -17.45
N GLU A 145 0.54 -25.99 -17.49
CA GLU A 145 1.82 -25.28 -17.28
C GLU A 145 2.08 -24.90 -15.81
N ALA A 146 1.08 -25.05 -14.93
CA ALA A 146 1.16 -24.65 -13.52
C ALA A 146 0.22 -25.45 -12.62
N GLN A 147 0.40 -25.29 -11.31
CA GLN A 147 -0.50 -25.81 -10.27
C GLN A 147 -1.12 -24.64 -9.49
N LEU A 148 -2.17 -24.90 -8.71
CA LEU A 148 -2.76 -23.91 -7.80
C LEU A 148 -1.94 -23.81 -6.50
N ASP A 149 -0.73 -23.27 -6.61
CA ASP A 149 0.20 -23.07 -5.50
C ASP A 149 0.77 -21.64 -5.47
N LEU A 150 1.45 -21.31 -4.36
CA LEU A 150 2.01 -19.97 -4.12
C LEU A 150 3.08 -19.59 -5.15
N GLU A 151 3.90 -20.56 -5.58
CA GLU A 151 4.95 -20.33 -6.57
C GLU A 151 4.35 -19.92 -7.92
N SER A 152 3.36 -20.68 -8.39
CA SER A 152 2.68 -20.43 -9.65
C SER A 152 1.91 -19.10 -9.61
N LEU A 153 1.23 -18.81 -8.50
CA LEU A 153 0.55 -17.53 -8.28
C LEU A 153 1.54 -16.36 -8.36
N THR A 154 2.65 -16.44 -7.61
CA THR A 154 3.66 -15.38 -7.57
C THR A 154 4.30 -15.18 -8.96
N ALA A 155 4.57 -16.27 -9.69
CA ALA A 155 5.06 -16.20 -11.06
C ALA A 155 4.06 -15.52 -12.02
N ALA A 156 2.76 -15.80 -11.87
CA ALA A 156 1.72 -15.16 -12.67
C ALA A 156 1.61 -13.64 -12.40
N PHE A 157 1.74 -13.20 -11.14
CA PHE A 157 1.76 -11.78 -10.79
C PHE A 157 3.02 -11.06 -11.32
N LYS A 158 4.19 -11.70 -11.20
CA LYS A 158 5.46 -11.18 -11.72
C LYS A 158 5.44 -10.89 -13.23
N LYS A 159 4.69 -11.68 -14.02
CA LYS A 159 4.54 -11.49 -15.47
C LYS A 159 4.07 -10.07 -15.84
N TYR A 160 3.20 -9.48 -15.02
CA TYR A 160 2.61 -8.15 -15.26
C TYR A 160 3.23 -7.03 -14.43
N THR A 161 4.28 -7.34 -13.66
CA THR A 161 4.89 -6.39 -12.72
C THR A 161 6.42 -6.40 -12.80
N PRO A 162 6.99 -6.12 -13.99
CA PRO A 162 8.43 -6.23 -14.21
C PRO A 162 9.24 -5.37 -13.24
N GLY A 163 10.16 -6.01 -12.52
CA GLY A 163 11.03 -5.36 -11.53
C GLY A 163 10.44 -5.32 -10.12
N ALA A 164 9.13 -5.50 -9.94
CA ALA A 164 8.55 -5.68 -8.61
C ALA A 164 8.81 -7.11 -8.10
N ARG A 165 9.03 -7.22 -6.79
CA ARG A 165 9.04 -8.50 -6.11
C ARG A 165 7.71 -8.73 -5.40
N TRP A 166 7.38 -9.99 -5.24
CA TRP A 166 6.18 -10.46 -4.56
C TRP A 166 6.57 -11.55 -3.58
N ASN A 167 5.91 -11.56 -2.43
CA ASN A 167 5.99 -12.64 -1.45
C ASN A 167 4.60 -12.85 -0.85
N GLY A 168 4.41 -13.99 -0.19
CA GLY A 168 3.13 -14.36 0.38
C GLY A 168 3.23 -15.60 1.23
N SER A 169 2.11 -15.95 1.86
CA SER A 169 1.96 -17.15 2.67
C SER A 169 0.54 -17.66 2.54
N TYR A 170 0.31 -18.92 2.92
CA TYR A 170 -1.05 -19.38 3.11
C TYR A 170 -1.64 -18.76 4.36
N TYR A 171 -2.95 -18.50 4.33
CA TYR A 171 -3.69 -18.06 5.50
C TYR A 171 -3.71 -19.17 6.55
N ILE A 172 -3.46 -18.80 7.81
CA ILE A 172 -3.62 -19.68 8.96
C ILE A 172 -4.79 -19.15 9.76
N ASP A 173 -5.80 -20.00 9.98
CA ASP A 173 -6.93 -19.65 10.82
C ASP A 173 -6.49 -19.52 12.28
N ILE A 174 -6.63 -18.32 12.86
CA ILE A 174 -6.13 -18.05 14.21
C ILE A 174 -6.87 -18.81 15.32
N ASN A 175 -8.09 -19.28 15.07
CA ASN A 175 -8.88 -20.01 16.06
C ASN A 175 -8.49 -21.49 16.10
N THR A 176 -8.16 -22.07 14.94
CA THR A 176 -7.92 -23.51 14.78
C THR A 176 -6.44 -23.86 14.55
N GLY A 177 -5.61 -22.90 14.14
CA GLY A 177 -4.24 -23.10 13.72
C GLY A 177 -4.10 -23.83 12.37
N ILE A 178 -5.20 -24.05 11.65
CA ILE A 178 -5.20 -24.80 10.39
C ILE A 178 -4.80 -23.88 9.24
N GLU A 179 -3.80 -24.29 8.47
CA GLU A 179 -3.40 -23.66 7.21
C GLU A 179 -4.46 -23.93 6.13
N ASN A 180 -4.95 -22.88 5.48
CA ASN A 180 -5.81 -22.98 4.31
C ASN A 180 -5.03 -22.75 3.01
N ARG A 181 -4.65 -23.85 2.36
CA ARG A 181 -3.91 -23.82 1.08
C ARG A 181 -4.67 -23.22 -0.11
N ARG A 182 -5.96 -22.93 0.05
CA ARG A 182 -6.79 -22.26 -0.97
C ARG A 182 -6.89 -20.75 -0.76
N HIS A 183 -6.31 -20.23 0.32
CA HIS A 183 -6.33 -18.81 0.65
C HIS A 183 -4.88 -18.34 0.81
N VAL A 184 -4.42 -17.53 -0.14
CA VAL A 184 -3.08 -16.95 -0.13
C VAL A 184 -3.16 -15.49 0.28
N LEU A 185 -2.31 -15.11 1.23
CA LEU A 185 -1.97 -13.73 1.55
C LEU A 185 -0.75 -13.35 0.72
N LEU A 186 -0.82 -12.23 0.01
CA LEU A 186 0.20 -11.82 -0.96
C LEU A 186 0.48 -10.32 -0.78
N TYR A 187 1.75 -9.93 -0.90
CA TYR A 187 2.14 -8.54 -0.93
C TYR A 187 3.24 -8.28 -1.97
N GLN A 188 3.21 -7.08 -2.55
CA GLN A 188 4.28 -6.55 -3.40
C GLN A 188 5.33 -5.86 -2.52
N ASP A 189 6.57 -5.84 -2.97
CA ASP A 189 7.59 -4.98 -2.38
C ASP A 189 7.18 -3.50 -2.50
N THR A 190 7.16 -2.78 -1.38
CA THR A 190 6.77 -1.37 -1.35
C THR A 190 7.83 -0.52 -2.04
N TYR A 191 7.39 0.31 -2.98
CA TYR A 191 8.20 1.31 -3.67
C TYR A 191 8.05 2.64 -2.94
N VAL A 192 9.15 3.20 -2.45
CA VAL A 192 9.17 4.55 -1.88
C VAL A 192 9.75 5.52 -2.91
N PHE A 193 8.98 6.54 -3.26
CA PHE A 193 9.39 7.56 -4.22
C PHE A 193 10.68 8.24 -3.76
N GLY A 194 11.71 8.22 -4.61
CA GLY A 194 13.05 8.71 -4.31
C GLY A 194 13.98 7.70 -3.61
N LYS A 195 13.51 6.49 -3.31
CA LYS A 195 14.32 5.38 -2.75
C LYS A 195 14.24 4.10 -3.57
N GLY A 196 13.14 3.87 -4.28
CA GLY A 196 12.89 2.61 -4.98
C GLY A 196 12.25 1.56 -4.08
N PHE A 197 12.34 0.30 -4.51
CA PHE A 197 11.83 -0.85 -3.75
C PHE A 197 12.63 -1.07 -2.45
N LEU A 198 11.91 -1.26 -1.34
CA LEU A 198 12.52 -1.38 -0.01
C LEU A 198 13.10 -2.77 0.31
N GLY A 199 12.77 -3.81 -0.46
CA GLY A 199 13.22 -5.17 -0.17
C GLY A 199 12.40 -5.88 0.90
N LEU A 200 11.15 -5.46 1.14
CA LEU A 200 10.28 -6.03 2.18
C LEU A 200 9.94 -7.50 1.94
N THR A 201 10.03 -7.96 0.69
CA THR A 201 9.85 -9.38 0.36
C THR A 201 10.91 -10.28 0.95
N ASN A 202 12.05 -9.73 1.38
CA ASN A 202 13.14 -10.49 2.00
C ASN A 202 13.10 -10.44 3.53
N VAL A 203 12.17 -9.68 4.12
CA VAL A 203 12.04 -9.55 5.57
C VAL A 203 11.27 -10.75 6.09
N GLN A 204 11.88 -11.48 7.03
CA GLN A 204 11.18 -12.56 7.72
C GLN A 204 10.21 -11.97 8.73
N VAL A 205 8.92 -12.27 8.57
CA VAL A 205 7.88 -11.87 9.51
C VAL A 205 7.94 -12.80 10.73
N PRO A 206 8.12 -12.29 11.96
CA PRO A 206 8.11 -13.09 13.17
C PRO A 206 6.80 -13.87 13.36
N ASP A 207 6.89 -15.18 13.61
CA ASP A 207 5.73 -16.06 13.79
C ASP A 207 4.78 -15.62 14.91
N LYS A 208 5.30 -14.88 15.91
CA LYS A 208 4.47 -14.33 17.00
C LYS A 208 3.34 -13.44 16.49
N TYR A 209 3.50 -12.82 15.32
CA TYR A 209 2.47 -11.96 14.74
C TYR A 209 1.28 -12.73 14.15
N LEU A 210 1.45 -14.03 13.88
CA LEU A 210 0.37 -14.88 13.35
C LEU A 210 -0.69 -15.23 14.40
N ASN A 211 -0.41 -14.98 15.68
CA ASN A 211 -1.24 -15.36 16.81
C ASN A 211 -1.69 -14.15 17.67
N ILE A 212 -1.60 -12.92 17.14
CA ILE A 212 -2.06 -11.71 17.86
C ILE A 212 -3.58 -11.77 17.99
N ARG A 213 -4.07 -11.60 19.23
CA ARG A 213 -5.49 -11.54 19.58
C ARG A 213 -5.84 -10.16 20.11
#